data_AF-A0A7C1GY80-F1
#
_entry.id   AF-A0A7C1GY80-F1
#
_cell.length_a   1.000
_cell.length_b   1.000
_cell.length_c   1.000
_cell.angle_alpha   90.00
_cell.angle_beta   90.00
_cell.angle_gamma   90.00
#
_symmetry.space_group_name_H-M   'P 1'
#
loop_
_entity.id
_entity.type
_entity.pdbx_description
1 polymer ?
#
loop_
_entity_poly.entity_id
_entity_poly.type
_entity_poly.pdbx_seq_one_letter_code
_entity_poly.pdbx_strand_id
1 'polypeptide(L)' 'MVYATCSIRPSENEEQVQWFLEQTEGRFTLEEEKTISPLQTGFDGFYMARLKRIE' A
#
# COMPACT_ATOMS: atom_id res chain seq x y z
N MET A 1 -10.81 1.15 2.18
CA MET A 1 -9.76 2.05 2.73
C MET A 1 -8.70 2.22 1.65
N VAL A 2 -8.15 3.42 1.50
CA VAL A 2 -6.96 3.63 0.66
C VAL A 2 -5.82 4.04 1.59
N TYR A 3 -4.71 3.29 1.53
CA TYR A 3 -3.46 3.63 2.20
C TYR A 3 -2.51 4.20 1.16
N ALA A 4 -1.84 5.32 1.45
CA ALA A 4 -0.97 5.98 0.49
C ALA A 4 0.16 6.74 1.19
N THR A 5 1.33 6.76 0.56
CA THR A 5 2.51 7.48 1.04
C THR A 5 3.24 8.14 -0.12
N CYS A 6 4.01 9.20 0.16
CA CYS A 6 5.02 9.75 -0.75
C CYS A 6 6.42 9.16 -0.48
N SER A 7 6.48 7.92 0.02
CA SER A 7 7.73 7.19 0.26
C SER A 7 7.93 6.09 -0.77
N ILE A 8 9.20 5.77 -1.04
CA ILE A 8 9.61 4.61 -1.85
C ILE A 8 10.12 3.45 -0.99
N ARG A 9 10.11 3.58 0.35
CA ARG A 9 10.66 2.57 1.25
C ARG A 9 9.63 1.45 1.48
N PRO A 10 9.98 0.17 1.23
CA PRO A 10 9.07 -0.96 1.44
C PRO A 10 8.50 -1.05 2.87
N SER A 11 9.31 -0.69 3.88
CA SER A 11 8.92 -0.67 5.29
C SER A 11 7.75 0.25 5.62
N GLU A 12 7.53 1.29 4.81
CA GLU A 12 6.41 2.23 4.95
C GLU A 12 5.28 1.91 3.96
N ASN A 13 5.44 0.91 3.10
CA ASN A 13 4.56 0.67 1.97
C ASN A 13 4.04 -0.77 2.03
N GLU A 14 4.60 -1.67 1.22
CA GLU A 14 4.16 -3.06 1.09
C GLU A 14 4.24 -3.79 2.44
N GLU A 15 5.32 -3.61 3.20
CA GLU A 15 5.49 -4.27 4.52
C GLU A 15 4.47 -3.76 5.53
N GLN A 16 4.12 -2.47 5.49
CA GLN A 16 3.12 -1.87 6.37
C GLN A 16 1.71 -2.37 6.04
N VAL A 17 1.41 -2.59 4.75
CA VAL A 17 0.13 -3.17 4.30
C VAL A 17 0.04 -4.64 4.69
N GLN A 18 1.10 -5.43 4.51
CA GLN A 18 1.13 -6.83 4.94
C GLN A 18 0.93 -6.96 6.45
N TRP A 19 1.67 -6.18 7.24
CA TRP A 19 1.48 -6.14 8.69
C TRP A 19 0.03 -5.81 9.08
N PHE A 20 -0.58 -4.81 8.42
CA PHE A 20 -1.97 -4.45 8.68
C PHE A 20 -2.96 -5.59 8.37
N LEU A 21 -2.78 -6.30 7.25
CA LEU A 21 -3.62 -7.43 6.86
C LEU A 21 -3.52 -8.58 7.89
N GLU A 22 -2.32 -8.87 8.37
CA GLU A 22 -2.08 -9.85 9.43
C GLU A 22 -2.79 -9.46 10.74
N GLN A 23 -2.65 -8.20 11.16
CA GLN A 23 -3.27 -7.70 12.40
C GLN A 23 -4.80 -7.63 12.35
N THR A 24 -5.38 -7.57 11.15
CA THR A 24 -6.84 -7.48 10.99
C THR A 24 -7.51 -8.83 10.80
N GLU A 25 -6.77 -9.93 10.85
CA GLU A 25 -7.29 -11.31 10.89
C GLU A 25 -8.35 -11.59 9.79
N GLY A 26 -8.07 -11.16 8.55
CA GLY A 26 -8.96 -11.40 7.41
C GLY A 26 -10.18 -10.48 7.33
N ARG A 27 -10.31 -9.46 8.20
CA ARG A 27 -11.33 -8.41 8.06
C ARG A 27 -11.09 -7.49 6.87
N PHE A 28 -9.88 -7.52 6.29
CA PHE A 28 -9.53 -6.77 5.10
C PHE A 28 -8.83 -7.66 4.09
N THR A 29 -9.00 -7.31 2.81
CA THR A 29 -8.25 -7.88 1.69
C THR A 29 -7.63 -6.76 0.87
N LEU A 30 -6.44 -7.02 0.31
CA LEU A 30 -5.79 -6.15 -0.64
C LEU A 30 -6.35 -6.41 -2.04
N GLU A 31 -7.01 -5.42 -2.62
CA GLU A 31 -7.53 -5.54 -3.98
C GLU A 31 -6.47 -5.16 -5.02
N GLU A 32 -5.67 -4.13 -4.72
CA GLU A 32 -4.68 -3.58 -5.63
C GLU A 32 -3.66 -2.74 -4.86
N GLU A 33 -2.40 -2.79 -5.27
CA GLU A 33 -1.37 -1.86 -4.83
C GLU A 33 -0.51 -1.41 -6.00
N LYS A 34 0.08 -0.22 -5.87
CA LYS A 34 0.91 0.37 -6.92
C LYS A 34 1.99 1.26 -6.31
N THR A 35 3.19 1.12 -6.86
CA THR A 35 4.33 2.01 -6.61
C THR A 35 4.61 2.84 -7.85
N ILE A 36 4.71 4.15 -7.67
CA ILE A 36 5.15 5.10 -8.67
C ILE A 36 6.62 5.38 -8.43
N SER A 37 7.46 4.99 -9.38
CA SER A 37 8.88 5.28 -9.35
C SER A 37 9.15 6.70 -9.87
N PRO A 38 9.91 7.52 -9.13
CA PRO A 38 10.28 8.85 -9.61
C PRO A 38 11.17 8.76 -10.85
N LEU A 39 11.99 7.71 -10.97
CA LEU A 39 12.84 7.48 -12.13
C LEU A 39 12.04 7.20 -13.40
N GLN A 40 10.90 6.50 -13.28
CA GLN A 40 10.09 6.12 -14.44
C GLN A 40 9.15 7.23 -14.90
N THR A 41 8.68 8.06 -13.98
CA THR A 41 7.60 9.01 -14.26
C THR A 41 8.04 10.48 -14.24
N GLY A 42 9.18 10.80 -13.61
CA GLY A 42 9.63 12.17 -13.39
C GLY A 42 8.85 12.94 -12.31
N PHE A 43 7.91 12.29 -11.62
CA PHE A 43 7.18 12.82 -10.47
C PHE A 43 7.72 12.27 -9.16
N ASP A 44 7.14 12.68 -8.02
CA ASP A 44 7.51 12.15 -6.72
C ASP A 44 7.29 10.63 -6.63
N GLY A 45 8.14 9.97 -5.85
CA GLY A 45 7.93 8.58 -5.50
C GLY A 45 6.67 8.41 -4.66
N PHE A 46 5.83 7.45 -4.99
CA PHE A 46 4.53 7.30 -4.35
C PHE A 46 4.13 5.84 -4.22
N TYR A 47 3.37 5.51 -3.19
CA TYR A 47 2.76 4.21 -3.02
C TYR A 47 1.29 4.36 -2.68
N MET A 48 0.46 3.45 -3.17
CA MET A 48 -0.95 3.39 -2.83
C MET A 48 -1.46 1.95 -2.83
N ALA A 49 -2.32 1.63 -1.87
CA ALA A 49 -3.00 0.35 -1.73
C ALA A 49 -4.50 0.53 -1.49
N ARG A 50 -5.33 -0.17 -2.28
CA ARG A 50 -6.79 -0.23 -2.10
C ARG A 50 -7.13 -1.49 -1.32
N LEU A 51 -7.65 -1.27 -0.12
CA LEU A 51 -8.04 -2.33 0.82
C LEU A 51 -9.55 -2.37 0.94
N LYS A 52 -10.14 -3.55 0.77
CA LYS A 52 -11.57 -3.78 0.96
C LYS A 52 -11.81 -4.48 2.29
N ARG A 53 -12.80 -3.99 3.05
CA ARG A 53 -13.27 -4.69 4.23
C ARG A 53 -14.06 -5.93 3.79
N ILE A 54 -13.72 -7.08 4.32
CA ILE A 54 -14.48 -8.32 4.16
C ILE A 54 -15.52 -8.35 5.29
N GLU A 55 -16.77 -8.62 4.92
CA GLU A 55 -17.88 -8.82 5.85
C GLU A 55 -17.99 -10.29 6.26
#